data_AF-A0A1X1EFQ1-F1
#
_entry.id   AF-A0A1X1EFQ1-F1
#
_cell.length_a   1.000
_cell.length_b   1.000
_cell.length_c   1.000
_cell.angle_alpha   90.00
_cell.angle_beta   90.00
_cell.angle_gamma   90.00
#
_symmetry.space_group_name_H-M   'P 1'
#
loop_
_entity.id
_entity.type
_entity.pdbx_description
1 polymer ?
#
loop_
_entity_poly.entity_id
_entity_poly.type
_entity_poly.pdbx_seq_one_letter_code
_entity_poly.pdbx_strand_id
1 'polypeptide(L)'
;MNRNLLTGLMLWLTSCIAVASPVTLKPGINYMDLNHDGIKDMVVMAQFDNNTSHPNLGLTFIVSCPNGGYCIMPVANSNLFTWFDYRLSADAEFLVQDNRLYKFRNRYFLMTATKKGENAFEPGKTELRTYRFTESRDDPGVPLYDWVLHKTQLTKNAYQSASEAWQEVD
;
A
#
# COMPACT_ATOMS: atom_id res chain seq x y z
N MET A 1 -47.15 -39.34 -27.82
CA MET A 1 -46.38 -38.12 -28.12
C MET A 1 -46.37 -37.27 -26.86
N ASN A 2 -45.24 -37.20 -26.14
CA ASN A 2 -44.84 -36.06 -25.31
C ASN A 2 -43.47 -36.33 -24.67
N ARG A 3 -42.47 -35.58 -25.15
CA ARG A 3 -41.10 -35.53 -24.65
C ARG A 3 -41.05 -34.45 -23.58
N ASN A 4 -40.79 -34.80 -22.33
CA ASN A 4 -40.37 -33.83 -21.32
C ASN A 4 -38.86 -33.98 -21.12
N LEU A 5 -38.09 -33.14 -21.82
CA LEU A 5 -36.67 -32.93 -21.56
C LEU A 5 -36.54 -32.06 -20.30
N LEU A 6 -35.98 -32.62 -19.23
CA LEU A 6 -35.44 -31.84 -18.12
C LEU A 6 -34.00 -31.44 -18.47
N THR A 7 -33.83 -30.21 -18.94
CA THR A 7 -32.52 -29.56 -19.03
C THR A 7 -32.14 -29.01 -17.65
N GLY A 8 -31.21 -29.68 -16.98
CA GLY A 8 -30.54 -29.15 -15.78
C GLY A 8 -29.52 -28.10 -16.17
N LEU A 9 -29.74 -26.85 -15.74
CA LEU A 9 -28.82 -25.73 -15.94
C LEU A 9 -27.75 -25.78 -14.83
N MET A 10 -26.54 -26.20 -15.17
CA MET A 10 -25.40 -26.23 -14.25
C MET A 10 -24.72 -24.85 -14.26
N LEU A 11 -25.05 -23.99 -13.29
CA LEU A 11 -24.40 -22.68 -13.09
C LEU A 11 -22.98 -22.89 -12.54
N TRP A 12 -21.97 -22.71 -13.39
CA TRP A 12 -20.58 -22.58 -12.98
C TRP A 12 -20.39 -21.23 -12.30
N LEU A 13 -20.35 -21.23 -10.96
CA LEU A 13 -19.86 -20.10 -10.18
C LEU A 13 -18.33 -20.04 -10.35
N THR A 14 -17.87 -19.36 -11.40
CA THR A 14 -16.46 -18.95 -11.46
C THR A 14 -16.25 -17.84 -10.44
N SER A 15 -15.80 -18.21 -9.24
CA SER A 15 -15.27 -17.27 -8.26
C SER A 15 -14.06 -16.58 -8.88
N CYS A 16 -14.25 -15.38 -9.41
CA CYS A 16 -13.17 -14.53 -9.87
C CYS A 16 -12.38 -14.10 -8.63
N ILE A 17 -11.22 -14.73 -8.39
CA ILE A 17 -10.27 -14.29 -7.39
C ILE A 17 -9.75 -12.94 -7.91
N ALA A 18 -10.26 -11.85 -7.34
CA ALA A 18 -9.69 -10.54 -7.60
C ALA A 18 -8.24 -10.57 -7.11
N VAL A 19 -7.29 -10.20 -7.96
CA VAL A 19 -5.88 -10.06 -7.60
C VAL A 19 -5.64 -8.60 -7.24
N ALA A 20 -4.78 -8.33 -6.25
CA ALA A 20 -4.35 -6.96 -5.95
C ALA A 20 -3.40 -6.49 -7.05
N SER A 21 -3.62 -5.30 -7.60
CA SER A 21 -2.74 -4.74 -8.62
C SER A 21 -1.93 -3.58 -8.05
N PRO A 22 -0.61 -3.50 -8.29
CA PRO A 22 0.18 -2.35 -7.86
C PRO A 22 -0.28 -1.08 -8.60
N VAL A 23 -0.28 0.05 -7.89
CA VAL A 23 -0.58 1.37 -8.46
C VAL A 23 0.72 2.01 -8.92
N THR A 24 0.86 2.25 -10.21
CA THR A 24 2.01 2.98 -10.76
C THR A 24 1.89 4.48 -10.44
N LEU A 25 2.84 5.00 -9.66
CA LEU A 25 2.93 6.43 -9.32
C LEU A 25 4.02 7.10 -10.15
N LYS A 26 3.74 8.31 -10.66
CA LYS A 26 4.74 9.19 -11.27
C LYS A 26 5.35 10.12 -10.21
N PRO A 27 6.60 10.60 -10.40
CA PRO A 27 7.16 11.62 -9.53
C PRO A 27 6.26 12.86 -9.44
N GLY A 28 6.16 13.45 -8.25
CA GLY A 28 5.26 14.55 -7.95
C GLY A 28 3.83 14.08 -7.64
N ILE A 29 2.85 14.88 -8.06
CA ILE A 29 1.44 14.70 -7.69
C ILE A 29 0.77 13.62 -8.55
N ASN A 30 0.12 12.67 -7.89
CA ASN A 30 -0.75 11.67 -8.49
C ASN A 30 -2.19 11.88 -7.97
N TYR A 31 -3.10 12.22 -8.88
CA TYR A 31 -4.51 12.42 -8.53
C TYR A 31 -5.29 11.10 -8.55
N MET A 32 -5.90 10.74 -7.43
CA MET A 32 -6.73 9.55 -7.32
C MET A 32 -7.78 9.73 -6.22
N ASP A 33 -8.88 8.99 -6.31
CA ASP A 33 -9.97 9.05 -5.33
C ASP A 33 -9.75 7.93 -4.31
N LEU A 34 -9.03 8.23 -3.21
CA LEU A 34 -8.56 7.25 -2.22
C LEU A 34 -9.71 6.75 -1.33
N ASN A 35 -10.64 7.64 -1.00
CA ASN A 35 -11.77 7.38 -0.11
C ASN A 35 -13.08 7.02 -0.85
N HIS A 36 -13.09 7.11 -2.19
CA HIS A 36 -14.23 6.81 -3.05
C HIS A 36 -15.43 7.76 -2.88
N ASP A 37 -15.17 9.02 -2.58
CA ASP A 37 -16.20 10.07 -2.49
C ASP A 37 -16.46 10.80 -3.82
N GLY A 38 -15.71 10.46 -4.88
CA GLY A 38 -15.81 11.07 -6.20
C GLY A 38 -14.95 12.33 -6.38
N ILE A 39 -14.28 12.80 -5.34
CA ILE A 39 -13.32 13.90 -5.36
C ILE A 39 -11.90 13.31 -5.51
N LYS A 40 -11.00 14.04 -6.17
CA LYS A 40 -9.61 13.59 -6.31
C LYS A 40 -8.79 14.03 -5.10
N ASP A 41 -8.14 13.05 -4.49
CA ASP A 41 -7.06 13.21 -3.52
C ASP A 41 -5.71 13.24 -4.21
N MET A 42 -4.66 13.50 -3.43
CA MET A 42 -3.28 13.54 -3.90
C MET A 42 -2.43 12.50 -3.19
N VAL A 43 -1.68 11.74 -3.97
CA VAL A 43 -0.52 10.99 -3.51
C VAL A 43 0.71 11.65 -4.12
N VAL A 44 1.54 12.25 -3.27
CA VAL A 44 2.79 12.89 -3.69
C VAL A 44 3.92 11.88 -3.52
N MET A 45 4.55 11.52 -4.64
CA MET A 45 5.78 10.73 -4.63
C MET A 45 6.97 11.67 -4.82
N ALA A 46 7.83 11.74 -3.82
CA ALA A 46 9.03 12.58 -3.83
C ALA A 46 10.23 11.81 -3.28
N GLN A 47 11.43 12.39 -3.37
CA GLN A 47 12.63 11.84 -2.75
C GLN A 47 13.14 12.81 -1.69
N PHE A 48 13.66 12.27 -0.58
CA PHE A 48 14.43 13.05 0.37
C PHE A 48 15.89 13.06 -0.07
N ASP A 49 16.32 14.18 -0.64
CA ASP A 49 17.69 14.36 -1.09
C ASP A 49 18.56 14.94 0.02
N ASN A 50 19.44 14.11 0.55
CA ASN A 50 20.48 14.45 1.52
C ASN A 50 21.89 14.24 0.96
N ASN A 51 22.06 14.33 -0.38
CA ASN A 51 23.30 14.11 -1.11
C ASN A 51 23.88 12.68 -0.99
N THR A 52 23.02 11.67 -1.05
CA THR A 52 23.42 10.25 -1.13
C THR A 52 23.21 9.68 -2.55
N SER A 53 23.87 8.58 -2.88
CA SER A 53 23.75 7.93 -4.20
C SER A 53 22.35 7.36 -4.46
N HIS A 54 21.63 6.98 -3.39
CA HIS A 54 20.29 6.39 -3.47
C HIS A 54 19.33 7.08 -2.49
N PRO A 55 18.76 8.24 -2.86
CA PRO A 55 17.87 8.98 -1.98
C PRO A 55 16.60 8.17 -1.67
N ASN A 56 16.07 8.35 -0.46
CA ASN A 56 14.88 7.65 -0.04
C ASN A 56 13.62 8.23 -0.70
N LEU A 57 12.79 7.36 -1.30
CA LEU A 57 11.49 7.72 -1.84
C LEU A 57 10.47 7.81 -0.71
N GLY A 58 9.61 8.82 -0.78
CA GLY A 58 8.55 9.11 0.18
C GLY A 58 7.19 9.24 -0.48
N LEU A 59 6.16 8.68 0.16
CA LEU A 59 4.76 8.86 -0.20
C LEU A 59 4.04 9.72 0.83
N THR A 60 3.50 10.85 0.41
CA THR A 60 2.62 11.71 1.23
C THR A 60 1.20 11.61 0.69
N PHE A 61 0.24 11.33 1.58
CA PHE A 61 -1.17 11.20 1.21
C PHE A 61 -1.94 12.42 1.71
N ILE A 62 -2.71 13.04 0.83
CA ILE A 62 -3.48 14.25 1.12
C ILE A 62 -4.88 14.06 0.56
N VAL A 63 -5.87 13.99 1.46
CA VAL A 63 -7.28 13.77 1.13
C VAL A 63 -8.00 15.10 1.04
N SER A 64 -8.95 15.23 0.12
CA SER A 64 -9.84 16.40 0.10
C SER A 64 -10.72 16.41 1.35
N CYS A 65 -10.65 17.48 2.13
CA CYS A 65 -11.48 17.62 3.33
C CYS A 65 -12.91 18.06 2.93
N PRO A 66 -13.94 17.67 3.69
CA PRO A 66 -15.32 18.10 3.45
C PRO A 66 -15.53 19.63 3.48
N ASN A 67 -14.65 20.38 4.16
CA ASN A 67 -14.70 21.84 4.26
C ASN A 67 -14.02 22.56 3.08
N GLY A 68 -13.61 21.84 2.03
CA GLY A 68 -12.92 22.39 0.87
C GLY A 68 -11.40 22.58 1.03
N GLY A 69 -10.84 22.19 2.19
CA GLY A 69 -9.40 22.15 2.42
C GLY A 69 -8.76 20.79 2.08
N TYR A 70 -7.52 20.61 2.54
CA TYR A 70 -6.75 19.38 2.36
C TYR A 70 -6.32 18.80 3.71
N CYS A 71 -6.46 17.48 3.84
CA CYS A 71 -6.24 16.71 5.05
C CYS A 71 -5.04 15.79 4.81
N ILE A 72 -3.87 16.15 5.33
CA ILE A 72 -2.67 15.30 5.25
C ILE A 72 -2.84 14.09 6.18
N MET A 73 -2.60 12.88 5.66
CA MET A 73 -2.69 11.66 6.45
C MET A 73 -1.38 11.42 7.21
N PRO A 74 -1.43 11.06 8.50
CA PRO A 74 -0.25 10.68 9.25
C PRO A 74 0.30 9.33 8.78
N VAL A 75 1.55 9.05 9.14
CA VAL A 75 2.14 7.71 9.10
C VAL A 75 1.62 6.94 10.32
N ALA A 76 1.12 5.72 10.10
CA ALA A 76 0.53 4.92 11.16
C ALA A 76 1.51 4.69 12.32
N ASN A 77 1.06 4.95 13.55
CA ASN A 77 1.88 4.84 14.77
C ASN A 77 3.16 5.71 14.74
N SER A 78 3.12 6.87 14.09
CA SER A 78 4.25 7.79 13.97
C SER A 78 3.79 9.24 14.08
N ASN A 79 4.72 10.16 14.34
CA ASN A 79 4.51 11.61 14.26
C ASN A 79 4.88 12.18 12.87
N LEU A 80 5.19 11.32 11.91
CA LEU A 80 5.52 11.69 10.53
C LEU A 80 4.27 11.74 9.64
N PHE A 81 4.41 12.37 8.47
CA PHE A 81 3.35 12.50 7.47
C PHE A 81 3.76 11.99 6.06
N THR A 82 4.97 11.43 5.96
CA THR A 82 5.50 10.87 4.71
C THR A 82 6.05 9.48 4.97
N TRP A 83 5.58 8.51 4.18
CA TRP A 83 6.00 7.12 4.24
C TRP A 83 7.25 6.93 3.42
N PHE A 84 8.42 6.91 4.07
CA PHE A 84 9.69 6.69 3.42
C PHE A 84 10.03 5.21 3.25
N ASP A 85 10.61 4.87 2.11
CA ASP A 85 11.46 3.69 1.98
C ASP A 85 12.71 3.87 2.87
N TYR A 86 13.40 2.78 3.20
CA TYR A 86 14.64 2.86 3.97
C TYR A 86 15.70 1.94 3.38
N ARG A 87 16.94 2.45 3.39
CA ARG A 87 18.17 1.73 3.06
C ARG A 87 19.00 1.60 4.32
N LEU A 88 19.83 0.58 4.38
CA LEU A 88 20.65 0.31 5.57
C LEU A 88 21.78 1.33 5.74
N SER A 89 22.31 1.85 4.64
CA SER A 89 23.35 2.88 4.59
C SER A 89 23.23 3.67 3.28
N ALA A 90 24.00 4.76 3.17
CA ALA A 90 24.04 5.60 1.96
C ALA A 90 24.42 4.82 0.69
N ASP A 91 25.28 3.80 0.82
CA ASP A 91 25.82 3.02 -0.30
C ASP A 91 25.07 1.69 -0.53
N ALA A 92 24.07 1.37 0.29
CA ALA A 92 23.32 0.13 0.13
C ALA A 92 22.35 0.22 -1.07
N GLU A 93 22.60 -0.59 -2.10
CA GLU A 93 21.73 -0.67 -3.29
C GLU A 93 20.38 -1.37 -3.03
N PHE A 94 20.19 -1.96 -1.83
CA PHE A 94 18.99 -2.71 -1.46
C PHE A 94 18.13 -1.96 -0.41
N LEU A 95 16.82 -2.20 -0.45
CA LEU A 95 15.89 -1.65 0.53
C LEU A 95 15.74 -2.59 1.73
N VAL A 96 15.71 -2.01 2.94
CA VAL A 96 15.30 -2.69 4.17
C VAL A 96 13.82 -2.45 4.46
N GLN A 97 13.27 -1.35 3.94
CA GLN A 97 11.83 -1.08 3.95
C GLN A 97 11.41 -0.46 2.61
N ASP A 98 10.26 -0.89 2.10
CA ASP A 98 9.62 -0.31 0.91
C ASP A 98 8.12 -0.12 1.16
N ASN A 99 7.52 0.90 0.54
CA ASN A 99 6.09 1.18 0.62
C ASN A 99 5.50 1.23 -0.79
N ARG A 100 4.41 0.50 -1.02
CA ARG A 100 3.72 0.49 -2.31
C ARG A 100 2.22 0.59 -2.13
N LEU A 101 1.59 1.40 -2.98
CA LEU A 101 0.13 1.50 -3.04
C LEU A 101 -0.41 0.39 -3.96
N TYR A 102 -1.41 -0.33 -3.48
CA TYR A 102 -2.13 -1.35 -4.23
C TYR A 102 -3.59 -0.98 -4.38
N LYS A 103 -4.19 -1.47 -5.45
CA LYS A 103 -5.62 -1.43 -5.66
C LYS A 103 -6.16 -2.86 -5.68
N PHE A 104 -7.14 -3.12 -4.82
CA PHE A 104 -7.88 -4.38 -4.84
C PHE A 104 -9.35 -4.07 -5.09
N ARG A 105 -9.88 -4.57 -6.22
CA ARG A 105 -11.19 -4.17 -6.76
C ARG A 105 -11.24 -2.64 -6.94
N ASN A 106 -12.04 -1.95 -6.13
CA ASN A 106 -12.14 -0.50 -6.12
C ASN A 106 -11.83 0.05 -4.73
N ARG A 107 -10.77 -0.44 -4.09
CA ARG A 107 -10.26 0.08 -2.81
C ARG A 107 -8.74 0.15 -2.85
N TYR A 108 -8.19 1.21 -2.27
CA TYR A 108 -6.76 1.40 -2.13
C TYR A 108 -6.26 0.82 -0.80
N PHE A 109 -5.08 0.20 -0.86
CA PHE A 109 -4.37 -0.36 0.27
C PHE A 109 -2.92 0.11 0.21
N LEU A 110 -2.42 0.69 1.29
CA LEU A 110 -0.99 0.91 1.43
C LEU A 110 -0.36 -0.37 1.96
N MET A 111 0.72 -0.84 1.35
CA MET A 111 1.47 -1.99 1.83
C MET A 111 2.91 -1.59 2.13
N THR A 112 3.42 -2.05 3.26
CA THR A 112 4.83 -1.88 3.65
C THR A 112 5.50 -3.25 3.69
N ALA A 113 6.66 -3.36 3.06
CA ALA A 113 7.55 -4.50 3.13
C ALA A 113 8.75 -4.13 4.01
N THR A 114 9.05 -4.90 5.05
CA THR A 114 10.18 -4.64 5.96
C THR A 114 10.99 -5.93 6.17
N LYS A 115 12.30 -5.90 5.89
CA LYS A 115 13.19 -7.04 6.16
C LYS A 115 13.18 -7.37 7.66
N LYS A 116 13.14 -8.66 7.98
CA LYS A 116 13.23 -9.20 9.34
C LYS A 116 14.49 -10.04 9.49
N GLY A 117 15.10 -9.99 10.67
CA GLY A 117 16.35 -10.68 10.99
C GLY A 117 17.31 -9.75 11.72
N GLU A 118 18.34 -10.32 12.33
CA GLU A 118 19.38 -9.55 13.04
C GLU A 118 20.35 -8.87 12.07
N ASN A 119 20.65 -9.53 10.95
CA ASN A 119 21.53 -9.00 9.91
C ASN A 119 20.72 -8.55 8.67
N ALA A 120 20.55 -7.23 8.52
CA ALA A 120 19.85 -6.66 7.38
C ALA A 120 20.63 -6.73 6.05
N PHE A 121 21.94 -7.06 6.07
CA PHE A 121 22.75 -7.24 4.86
C PHE A 121 22.50 -8.58 4.16
N GLU A 122 22.06 -9.60 4.88
CA GLU A 122 21.84 -10.94 4.34
C GLU A 122 20.42 -11.08 3.76
N PRO A 123 20.20 -12.03 2.82
CA PRO A 123 18.85 -12.40 2.42
C PRO A 123 18.02 -12.83 3.63
N GLY A 124 16.83 -12.26 3.77
CA GLY A 124 15.97 -12.49 4.93
C GLY A 124 14.51 -12.52 4.55
N LYS A 125 13.68 -13.08 5.45
CA LYS A 125 12.23 -12.98 5.28
C LYS A 125 11.80 -11.53 5.44
N THR A 126 10.75 -11.16 4.73
CA THR A 126 10.18 -9.82 4.74
C THR A 126 8.79 -9.87 5.36
N GLU A 127 8.52 -8.98 6.29
CA GLU A 127 7.18 -8.76 6.84
C GLU A 127 6.43 -7.82 5.92
N LEU A 128 5.27 -8.26 5.44
CA LEU A 128 4.34 -7.49 4.63
C LEU A 128 3.18 -7.06 5.52
N ARG A 129 3.04 -5.74 5.71
CA ARG A 129 1.92 -5.12 6.41
C ARG A 129 0.98 -4.46 5.41
N THR A 130 -0.30 -4.77 5.49
CA THR A 130 -1.35 -4.18 4.68
C THR A 130 -2.14 -3.21 5.53
N TYR A 131 -2.26 -1.97 5.10
CA TYR A 131 -3.04 -0.92 5.73
C TYR A 131 -4.25 -0.57 4.88
N ARG A 132 -5.38 -0.36 5.54
CA ARG A 132 -6.63 0.05 4.93
C ARG A 132 -6.85 1.53 5.19
N PHE A 133 -7.33 2.25 4.18
CA PHE A 133 -7.83 3.61 4.35
C PHE A 133 -9.03 3.59 5.31
N THR A 134 -9.03 4.51 6.27
CA THR A 134 -10.13 4.69 7.22
C THR A 134 -10.43 6.16 7.42
N GLU A 135 -11.69 6.43 7.76
CA GLU A 135 -12.18 7.75 8.16
C GLU A 135 -12.77 7.64 9.57
N SER A 136 -12.41 8.57 10.44
CA SER A 136 -12.85 8.63 11.84
C SER A 136 -13.39 10.01 12.16
N ARG A 137 -14.66 10.12 12.54
CA ARG A 137 -15.33 11.40 12.84
C ARG A 137 -15.73 11.58 14.30
N ASP A 138 -15.69 10.50 15.07
CA ASP A 138 -16.41 10.43 16.34
C ASP A 138 -15.52 10.68 17.57
N ASP A 139 -14.19 10.59 17.41
CA ASP A 139 -13.23 10.63 18.52
C ASP A 139 -12.32 11.87 18.45
N PRO A 140 -12.43 12.81 19.41
CA PRO A 140 -11.54 13.97 19.47
C PRO A 140 -10.06 13.58 19.56
N GLY A 141 -9.24 14.21 18.72
CA GLY A 141 -7.79 13.98 18.68
C GLY A 141 -7.35 12.76 17.86
N VAL A 142 -8.29 11.96 17.34
CA VAL A 142 -7.99 10.90 16.35
C VAL A 142 -7.89 11.53 14.96
N PRO A 143 -6.94 11.11 14.11
CA PRO A 143 -6.86 11.59 12.73
C PRO A 143 -8.17 11.35 11.96
N LEU A 144 -8.63 12.36 11.23
CA LEU A 144 -9.84 12.25 10.40
C LEU A 144 -9.69 11.15 9.33
N TYR A 145 -8.51 11.08 8.70
CA TYR A 145 -8.17 10.04 7.73
C TYR A 145 -6.86 9.38 8.12
N ASP A 146 -6.81 8.05 8.09
CA ASP A 146 -5.63 7.28 8.49
C ASP A 146 -5.50 5.96 7.71
N TRP A 147 -4.28 5.43 7.69
CA TRP A 147 -3.94 4.09 7.24
C TRP A 147 -3.88 3.14 8.44
N VAL A 148 -4.93 2.35 8.64
CA VAL A 148 -5.01 1.42 9.77
C VAL A 148 -4.53 0.04 9.37
N LEU A 149 -3.65 -0.56 10.19
CA LEU A 149 -3.13 -1.90 9.96
C LEU A 149 -4.29 -2.91 9.88
N HIS A 150 -4.38 -3.60 8.75
CA HIS A 150 -5.41 -4.59 8.47
C HIS A 150 -4.88 -6.03 8.56
N LYS A 151 -3.68 -6.28 8.05
CA LYS A 151 -3.09 -7.61 7.99
C LYS A 151 -1.57 -7.53 8.05
N THR A 152 -0.95 -8.52 8.72
CA THR A 152 0.48 -8.76 8.67
C THR A 152 0.72 -10.19 8.18
N GLN A 153 1.70 -10.37 7.30
CA GLN A 153 2.14 -11.69 6.84
C GLN A 153 3.65 -11.70 6.65
N LEU A 154 4.28 -12.85 6.83
CA LEU A 154 5.70 -13.04 6.53
C LEU A 154 5.83 -13.71 5.15
N THR A 155 6.81 -13.29 4.36
CA THR A 155 7.10 -13.93 3.08
C THR A 155 7.45 -15.41 3.24
N LYS A 156 7.14 -16.19 2.22
CA LYS A 156 7.54 -17.59 2.10
C LYS A 156 9.04 -17.69 1.85
N ASN A 157 9.55 -16.86 0.94
CA ASN A 157 10.96 -16.84 0.56
C ASN A 157 11.75 -15.76 1.31
N ALA A 158 13.07 -15.88 1.24
CA ALA A 158 14.01 -14.87 1.69
C ALA A 158 14.45 -14.00 0.50
N TYR A 159 14.68 -12.72 0.77
CA TYR A 159 14.98 -11.69 -0.23
C TYR A 159 16.16 -10.83 0.18
N GLN A 160 16.96 -10.40 -0.80
CA GLN A 160 18.06 -9.48 -0.56
C GLN A 160 17.53 -8.07 -0.30
N SER A 161 16.52 -7.64 -1.05
CA SER A 161 15.84 -6.35 -0.90
C SER A 161 14.39 -6.52 -0.49
N ALA A 162 13.86 -5.66 0.38
CA ALA A 162 12.45 -5.64 0.76
C ALA A 162 11.53 -5.47 -0.47
N SER A 163 11.98 -4.76 -1.51
CA SER A 163 11.21 -4.56 -2.76
C SER A 163 11.03 -5.84 -3.58
N GLU A 164 11.89 -6.85 -3.42
CA GLU A 164 11.73 -8.12 -4.13
C GLU A 164 10.55 -8.93 -3.58
N ALA A 165 10.16 -8.69 -2.31
CA ALA A 165 9.05 -9.38 -1.66
C ALA A 165 7.68 -9.13 -2.32
N TRP A 166 7.56 -8.08 -3.14
CA TRP A 166 6.34 -7.77 -3.87
C TRP A 166 5.93 -8.87 -4.87
N GLN A 167 6.87 -9.71 -5.31
CA GLN A 167 6.55 -10.86 -6.16
C GLN A 167 5.66 -11.92 -5.48
N GLU A 168 5.46 -11.86 -4.16
CA GLU A 168 4.51 -12.72 -3.44
C GLU A 168 3.11 -12.09 -3.31
N VAL A 169 2.93 -10.87 -3.81
CA VAL A 169 1.68 -10.11 -3.80
C VAL A 169 1.14 -9.90 -5.22
N ASP A 170 2.04 -9.56 -6.15
CA ASP A 170 1.78 -9.31 -7.57
C ASP A 170 1.32 -10.57 -8.36
#